data_AF-A0A851HM00-F1
#
_entry.id   AF-A0A851HM00-F1
#
_cell.length_a   1.000
_cell.length_b   1.000
_cell.length_c   1.000
_cell.angle_alpha   90.00
_cell.angle_beta   90.00
_cell.angle_gamma   90.00
#
_symmetry.space_group_name_H-M   'P 1'
#
loop_
_entity.id
_entity.type
_entity.pdbx_description
1 polymer ?
#
loop_
_entity_poly.entity_id
_entity_poly.type
_entity_poly.pdbx_seq_one_letter_code
_entity_poly.pdbx_strand_id
1 'polypeptide(L)'
;MAYHGMLRPQFGPYYVDADVSDTASQRAKSVRLAGDRLVRGEWTATLLTAAWIHIGGQAPEMFEAATVWYQKSPLRSRVIPSAFRHIDYLRREEVSDEDLLVIGGVVVTAPELTIEDLLRVGGTARHQQCALELACGVDLDQLQQRFQEHNHLVGMDQACHLLDQLIPVVEAYWEATAV
;
A
#
# COMPACT_ATOMS: atom_id res chain seq x y z
N MET A 1 -0.05 -25.98 7.03
CA MET A 1 -0.61 -26.68 5.86
C MET A 1 0.41 -26.60 4.75
N ALA A 2 1.08 -27.72 4.43
CA ALA A 2 2.08 -27.76 3.38
C ALA A 2 1.37 -27.82 2.02
N TYR A 3 1.44 -26.75 1.23
CA TYR A 3 0.93 -26.75 -0.14
C TYR A 3 1.88 -27.56 -1.03
N HIS A 4 1.50 -28.78 -1.38
CA HIS A 4 2.12 -29.58 -2.45
C HIS A 4 1.63 -29.12 -3.84
N GLY A 5 1.72 -27.81 -4.11
CA GLY A 5 1.28 -27.21 -5.37
C GLY A 5 2.46 -26.56 -6.07
N MET A 6 2.64 -26.85 -7.36
CA MET A 6 3.61 -26.14 -8.21
C MET A 6 3.32 -24.62 -8.25
N LEU A 7 2.11 -24.20 -7.89
CA LEU A 7 1.65 -22.82 -7.92
C LEU A 7 1.16 -22.35 -6.53
N ARG A 8 1.43 -21.09 -6.20
CA ARG A 8 0.87 -20.37 -5.04
C ARG A 8 0.01 -19.18 -5.49
N PRO A 9 -1.08 -18.85 -4.78
CA PRO A 9 -1.84 -17.62 -5.04
C PRO A 9 -0.95 -16.38 -4.87
N GLN A 10 -1.18 -15.37 -5.71
CA GLN A 10 -0.41 -14.12 -5.65
C GLN A 10 -1.33 -12.91 -5.48
N PHE A 11 -2.08 -12.50 -6.52
CA PHE A 11 -2.97 -11.34 -6.45
C PHE A 11 -4.22 -11.56 -7.30
N GLY A 12 -5.40 -11.39 -6.72
CA GLY A 12 -6.66 -11.70 -7.40
C GLY A 12 -6.68 -13.16 -7.91
N PRO A 13 -6.99 -13.41 -9.20
CA PRO A 13 -7.07 -14.77 -9.75
C PRO A 13 -5.71 -15.28 -10.26
N TYR A 14 -4.61 -14.56 -9.99
CA TYR A 14 -3.29 -14.88 -10.51
C TYR A 14 -2.47 -15.72 -9.52
N TYR A 15 -1.74 -16.67 -10.08
CA TYR A 15 -0.86 -17.59 -9.38
C TYR A 15 0.55 -17.48 -9.95
N VAL A 16 1.54 -17.82 -9.14
CA VAL A 16 2.96 -17.88 -9.53
C VAL A 16 3.53 -19.23 -9.11
N ASP A 17 4.62 -19.66 -9.73
CA ASP A 17 5.31 -20.87 -9.28
C ASP A 17 5.76 -20.74 -7.82
N ALA A 18 5.63 -21.82 -7.07
CA ALA A 18 5.90 -21.84 -5.63
C ALA A 18 7.38 -21.61 -5.30
N ASP A 19 8.28 -21.85 -6.25
CA ASP A 19 9.72 -21.60 -6.15
C ASP A 19 10.11 -20.14 -6.45
N VAL A 20 9.21 -19.36 -7.06
CA VAL A 20 9.45 -17.93 -7.32
C VAL A 20 9.42 -17.16 -6.02
N SER A 21 10.56 -16.53 -5.70
CA SER A 21 10.73 -15.71 -4.51
C SER A 21 9.68 -14.59 -4.43
N ASP A 22 9.07 -14.45 -3.25
CA ASP A 22 8.08 -13.40 -2.98
C ASP A 22 8.75 -12.05 -2.69
N THR A 23 9.22 -11.41 -3.75
CA THR A 23 9.84 -10.07 -3.69
C THR A 23 8.82 -8.98 -3.95
N ALA A 24 9.10 -7.75 -3.51
CA ALA A 24 8.26 -6.59 -3.83
C ALA A 24 8.08 -6.41 -5.35
N SER A 25 9.14 -6.61 -6.13
CA SER A 25 9.08 -6.58 -7.60
C SER A 25 8.12 -7.64 -8.17
N GLN A 26 8.13 -8.86 -7.61
CA GLN A 26 7.22 -9.92 -8.05
C GLN A 26 5.77 -9.63 -7.66
N ARG A 27 5.53 -9.13 -6.43
CA ARG A 27 4.21 -8.68 -5.99
C ARG A 27 3.68 -7.57 -6.89
N ALA A 28 4.47 -6.54 -7.16
CA ALA A 28 4.06 -5.44 -8.03
C ALA A 28 3.77 -5.90 -9.46
N LYS A 29 4.55 -6.82 -10.04
CA LYS A 29 4.24 -7.44 -11.35
C LYS A 29 2.87 -8.12 -11.35
N SER A 30 2.51 -8.81 -10.27
CA SER A 30 1.18 -9.44 -10.16
C SER A 30 0.05 -8.43 -10.05
N VAL A 31 0.27 -7.32 -9.34
CA VAL A 31 -0.67 -6.19 -9.29
C VAL A 31 -0.83 -5.59 -10.68
N ARG A 32 0.27 -5.42 -11.43
CA ARG A 32 0.24 -4.91 -12.81
C ARG A 32 -0.65 -5.74 -13.72
N LEU A 33 -0.59 -7.07 -13.63
CA LEU A 33 -1.46 -7.96 -14.42
C LEU A 33 -2.95 -7.73 -14.14
N ALA A 34 -3.31 -7.35 -12.91
CA ALA A 34 -4.67 -6.92 -12.59
C ALA A 34 -4.94 -5.50 -13.10
N GLY A 35 -4.06 -4.55 -12.77
CA GLY A 35 -4.15 -3.13 -13.12
C GLY A 35 -4.32 -2.89 -14.62
N ASP A 36 -3.49 -3.52 -15.46
CA ASP A 36 -3.52 -3.38 -16.93
C ASP A 36 -4.87 -3.83 -17.54
N ARG A 37 -5.64 -4.67 -16.83
CA ARG A 37 -6.99 -5.08 -17.24
C ARG A 37 -8.11 -4.23 -16.63
N LEU A 38 -7.83 -3.61 -15.49
CA LEU A 38 -8.82 -2.90 -14.67
C LEU A 38 -8.85 -1.41 -14.93
N VAL A 39 -7.70 -0.82 -15.25
CA VAL A 39 -7.51 0.62 -15.32
C VAL A 39 -7.01 1.01 -16.71
N ARG A 40 -7.65 2.03 -17.28
CA ARG A 40 -7.15 2.68 -18.50
C ARG A 40 -6.26 3.86 -18.13
N GLY A 41 -5.05 3.92 -18.71
CA GLY A 41 -4.12 5.02 -18.49
C GLY A 41 -3.27 4.84 -17.24
N GLU A 42 -2.69 5.95 -16.76
CA GLU A 42 -1.78 5.95 -15.62
C GLU A 42 -2.51 5.74 -14.29
N TRP A 43 -1.88 4.97 -13.41
CA TRP A 43 -2.38 4.66 -12.08
C TRP A 43 -1.24 4.38 -11.11
N THR A 44 -1.53 4.59 -9.84
CA THR A 44 -0.61 4.38 -8.72
C THR A 44 -1.21 3.36 -7.76
N ALA A 45 -0.45 2.33 -7.39
CA ALA A 45 -0.81 1.46 -6.27
C ALA A 45 -0.71 2.27 -4.97
N THR A 46 -1.77 2.23 -4.17
CA THR A 46 -1.88 2.95 -2.89
C THR A 46 -2.54 2.04 -1.85
N LEU A 47 -2.62 2.49 -0.60
CA LEU A 47 -3.28 1.81 0.52
C LEU A 47 -2.80 0.35 0.66
N LEU A 48 -3.71 -0.62 0.83
CA LEU A 48 -3.36 -2.02 1.10
C LEU A 48 -2.63 -2.67 -0.08
N THR A 49 -2.89 -2.24 -1.32
CA THR A 49 -2.13 -2.73 -2.48
C THR A 49 -0.67 -2.33 -2.38
N ALA A 50 -0.38 -1.06 -2.07
CA ALA A 50 0.99 -0.57 -1.90
C ALA A 50 1.66 -1.22 -0.69
N ALA A 51 0.95 -1.28 0.45
CA ALA A 51 1.44 -1.91 1.66
C ALA A 51 1.85 -3.36 1.40
N TRP A 52 1.00 -4.15 0.74
CA TRP A 52 1.30 -5.53 0.39
C TRP A 52 2.49 -5.64 -0.57
N ILE A 53 2.66 -4.73 -1.53
CA ILE A 53 3.85 -4.71 -2.38
C ILE A 53 5.11 -4.56 -1.52
N HIS A 54 5.12 -3.67 -0.53
CA HIS A 54 6.28 -3.44 0.34
C HIS A 54 6.56 -4.61 1.28
N ILE A 55 5.58 -5.02 2.08
CA ILE A 55 5.80 -5.92 3.22
C ILE A 55 5.46 -7.40 2.93
N GLY A 56 4.72 -7.67 1.86
CA GLY A 56 4.27 -9.02 1.53
C GLY A 56 3.18 -9.56 2.45
N GLY A 57 3.18 -10.87 2.69
CA GLY A 57 2.14 -11.54 3.46
C GLY A 57 0.87 -11.82 2.63
N GLN A 58 -0.28 -11.85 3.30
CA GLN A 58 -1.56 -12.14 2.63
C GLN A 58 -1.96 -11.00 1.70
N ALA A 59 -2.16 -11.31 0.42
CA ALA A 59 -2.62 -10.34 -0.57
C ALA A 59 -3.96 -9.69 -0.18
N PRO A 60 -4.19 -8.41 -0.54
CA PRO A 60 -5.47 -7.79 -0.31
C PRO A 60 -6.53 -8.37 -1.22
N GLU A 61 -7.75 -8.46 -0.70
CA GLU A 61 -8.92 -8.97 -1.44
C GLU A 61 -9.45 -7.93 -2.45
N MET A 62 -8.99 -6.69 -2.33
CA MET A 62 -9.37 -5.56 -3.16
C MET A 62 -8.14 -4.93 -3.79
N PHE A 63 -8.25 -4.58 -5.07
CA PHE A 63 -7.27 -3.75 -5.76
C PHE A 63 -7.56 -2.29 -5.50
N GLU A 64 -6.73 -1.69 -4.66
CA GLU A 64 -6.76 -0.27 -4.32
C GLU A 64 -5.72 0.48 -5.17
N ALA A 65 -6.17 1.44 -5.94
CA ALA A 65 -5.33 2.27 -6.79
C ALA A 65 -5.84 3.70 -6.86
N ALA A 66 -4.96 4.63 -7.19
CA ALA A 66 -5.31 6.00 -7.53
C ALA A 66 -5.12 6.25 -9.02
N THR A 67 -6.04 7.01 -9.60
CA THR A 67 -6.08 7.31 -11.03
C THR A 67 -6.30 8.81 -11.24
N VAL A 68 -5.60 9.38 -12.22
CA VAL A 68 -5.72 10.80 -12.61
C VAL A 68 -7.12 11.16 -13.10
N TRP A 69 -7.83 10.19 -13.69
CA TRP A 69 -9.15 10.38 -14.25
C TRP A 69 -10.18 9.59 -13.46
N TYR A 70 -11.37 10.15 -13.29
CA TYR A 70 -12.49 9.40 -12.74
C TYR A 70 -12.80 8.18 -13.63
N GLN A 71 -12.59 6.98 -13.08
CA GLN A 71 -12.95 5.74 -13.75
C GLN A 71 -14.34 5.32 -13.26
N LYS A 72 -15.34 5.32 -14.15
CA LYS A 72 -16.54 4.52 -13.89
C LYS A 72 -16.07 3.08 -13.84
N SER A 73 -15.99 2.52 -12.62
CA SER A 73 -15.67 1.12 -12.42
C SER A 73 -16.58 0.29 -13.35
N PRO A 74 -16.02 -0.45 -14.32
CA PRO A 74 -16.85 -1.31 -15.15
C PRO A 74 -17.50 -2.29 -14.19
N LEU A 75 -18.82 -2.22 -14.06
CA LEU A 75 -19.69 -2.85 -13.05
C LEU A 75 -19.47 -4.38 -12.84
N ARG A 76 -18.57 -5.03 -13.58
CA ARG A 76 -18.37 -6.48 -13.61
C ARG A 76 -16.95 -6.90 -14.03
N SER A 77 -15.87 -6.28 -13.52
CA SER A 77 -14.59 -6.99 -13.63
C SER A 77 -14.63 -8.24 -12.74
N ARG A 78 -14.50 -9.42 -13.36
CA ARG A 78 -14.38 -10.71 -12.64
C ARG A 78 -12.95 -10.98 -12.16
N VAL A 79 -12.02 -10.02 -12.32
CA VAL A 79 -10.62 -10.20 -11.95
C VAL A 79 -10.48 -10.14 -10.43
N ILE A 80 -10.75 -8.99 -9.84
CA ILE A 80 -10.69 -8.75 -8.40
C ILE A 80 -11.58 -7.52 -8.09
N PRO A 81 -12.26 -7.45 -6.94
CA PRO A 81 -12.86 -6.20 -6.47
C PRO A 81 -11.85 -5.05 -6.52
N SER A 82 -12.32 -3.84 -6.82
CA SER A 82 -11.43 -2.69 -6.97
C SER A 82 -12.01 -1.42 -6.35
N ALA A 83 -11.17 -0.65 -5.69
CA ALA A 83 -11.47 0.70 -5.22
C ALA A 83 -10.50 1.70 -5.86
N PHE A 84 -11.06 2.63 -6.64
CA PHE A 84 -10.28 3.65 -7.32
C PHE A 84 -10.49 5.02 -6.68
N ARG A 85 -9.39 5.63 -6.25
CA ARG A 85 -9.36 7.01 -5.76
C ARG A 85 -9.05 7.94 -6.93
N HIS A 86 -9.78 9.04 -7.04
CA HIS A 86 -9.50 10.06 -8.05
C HIS A 86 -8.48 11.06 -7.48
N ILE A 87 -7.21 10.69 -7.56
CA ILE A 87 -6.07 11.46 -7.06
C ILE A 87 -4.95 11.35 -8.08
N ASP A 88 -4.42 12.49 -8.50
CA ASP A 88 -3.23 12.57 -9.34
C ASP A 88 -1.99 12.81 -8.46
N TYR A 89 -1.38 11.72 -7.98
CA TYR A 89 -0.19 11.80 -7.12
C TYR A 89 0.99 12.49 -7.83
N LEU A 90 1.10 12.36 -9.15
CA LEU A 90 2.22 12.92 -9.93
C LEU A 90 2.16 14.44 -10.05
N ARG A 91 1.03 15.07 -9.71
CA ARG A 91 0.82 16.52 -9.80
C ARG A 91 0.46 17.17 -8.48
N ARG A 92 0.50 16.41 -7.39
CA ARG A 92 0.06 16.89 -6.08
C ARG A 92 1.21 17.60 -5.38
N GLU A 93 0.99 18.85 -4.96
CA GLU A 93 2.04 19.67 -4.35
C GLU A 93 2.60 19.07 -3.06
N GLU A 94 1.78 18.33 -2.31
CA GLU A 94 2.18 17.67 -1.06
C GLU A 94 2.88 16.31 -1.26
N VAL A 95 3.13 15.90 -2.51
CA VAL A 95 3.74 14.61 -2.84
C VAL A 95 5.08 14.88 -3.51
N SER A 96 6.15 14.41 -2.89
CA SER A 96 7.51 14.54 -3.46
C SER A 96 7.77 13.44 -4.51
N ASP A 97 8.82 13.62 -5.31
CA ASP A 97 9.26 12.55 -6.23
C ASP A 97 9.69 11.27 -5.47
N GLU A 98 10.17 11.42 -4.24
CA GLU A 98 10.60 10.31 -3.37
C GLU A 98 9.40 9.53 -2.80
N ASP A 99 8.23 10.15 -2.73
CA ASP A 99 6.99 9.51 -2.29
C ASP A 99 6.43 8.50 -3.31
N LEU A 100 7.01 8.42 -4.51
CA LEU A 100 6.56 7.54 -5.59
C LEU A 100 7.69 6.65 -6.11
N LEU A 101 7.52 5.35 -5.91
CA LEU A 101 8.51 4.34 -6.30
C LEU A 101 8.00 3.55 -7.50
N VAL A 102 8.89 3.26 -8.46
CA VAL A 102 8.58 2.34 -9.56
C VAL A 102 9.06 0.94 -9.20
N ILE A 103 8.14 0.06 -8.80
CA ILE A 103 8.43 -1.31 -8.38
C ILE A 103 7.78 -2.27 -9.36
N GLY A 104 8.55 -3.18 -9.97
CA GLY A 104 8.02 -4.16 -10.92
C GLY A 104 7.31 -3.53 -12.14
N GLY A 105 7.61 -2.27 -12.47
CA GLY A 105 6.95 -1.50 -13.53
C GLY A 105 5.59 -0.92 -13.14
N VAL A 106 5.28 -0.83 -11.85
CA VAL A 106 4.10 -0.17 -11.28
C VAL A 106 4.56 1.04 -10.47
N VAL A 107 3.86 2.17 -10.58
CA VAL A 107 4.05 3.30 -9.65
C VAL A 107 3.37 2.96 -8.34
N VAL A 108 4.10 3.01 -7.24
CA VAL A 108 3.66 2.61 -5.89
C VAL A 108 3.99 3.74 -4.94
N THR A 109 3.07 4.12 -4.04
CA THR A 109 3.39 5.05 -2.97
C THR A 109 4.52 4.50 -2.10
N ALA A 110 5.51 5.33 -1.74
CA ALA A 110 6.59 4.99 -0.83
C ALA A 110 6.03 4.59 0.56
N PRO A 111 6.79 3.88 1.40
CA PRO A 111 6.32 3.44 2.72
C PRO A 111 5.67 4.55 3.56
N GLU A 112 6.30 5.72 3.65
CA GLU A 112 5.85 6.86 4.45
C GLU A 112 4.51 7.42 3.95
N LEU A 113 4.40 7.69 2.63
CA LEU A 113 3.13 8.09 2.01
C LEU A 113 2.07 6.99 2.11
N THR A 114 2.46 5.73 2.03
CA THR A 114 1.53 4.59 2.20
C THR A 114 0.97 4.57 3.61
N ILE A 115 1.81 4.76 4.64
CA ILE A 115 1.37 4.87 6.04
C ILE A 115 0.40 6.06 6.20
N GLU A 116 0.74 7.23 5.64
CA GLU A 116 -0.15 8.40 5.66
C GLU A 116 -1.51 8.08 5.04
N ASP A 117 -1.56 7.49 3.85
CA ASP A 117 -2.81 7.11 3.20
C ASP A 117 -3.61 6.07 4.00
N LEU A 118 -2.94 5.06 4.57
CA LEU A 118 -3.57 4.01 5.38
C LEU A 118 -4.23 4.58 6.65
N LEU A 119 -3.58 5.55 7.31
CA LEU A 119 -4.09 6.14 8.55
C LEU A 119 -5.09 7.26 8.32
N ARG A 120 -4.94 8.01 7.21
CA ARG A 120 -5.78 9.18 6.88
C ARG A 120 -7.07 8.81 6.16
N VAL A 121 -6.99 7.88 5.22
CA VAL A 121 -8.09 7.53 4.30
C VAL A 121 -8.56 6.09 4.50
N GLY A 122 -7.66 5.21 4.96
CA GLY A 122 -8.07 3.91 5.46
C GLY A 122 -9.01 4.03 6.66
N GLY A 123 -9.53 2.89 7.11
CA GLY A 123 -10.51 2.89 8.19
C GLY A 123 -10.83 1.52 8.78
N THR A 124 -10.00 0.51 8.48
CA THR A 124 -10.19 -0.83 9.01
C THR A 124 -8.98 -1.25 9.84
N ALA A 125 -9.16 -2.22 10.73
CA ALA A 125 -8.06 -2.78 11.52
C ALA A 125 -6.90 -3.28 10.64
N ARG A 126 -7.19 -3.80 9.44
CA ARG A 126 -6.16 -4.21 8.47
C ARG A 126 -5.31 -3.04 7.98
N HIS A 127 -5.89 -1.85 7.79
CA HIS A 127 -5.13 -0.66 7.40
C HIS A 127 -4.15 -0.25 8.50
N GLN A 128 -4.61 -0.22 9.76
CA GLN A 128 -3.77 0.11 10.91
C GLN A 128 -2.68 -0.93 11.14
N GLN A 129 -2.98 -2.22 10.97
CA GLN A 129 -1.98 -3.29 11.08
C GLN A 129 -0.90 -3.14 9.99
N CYS A 130 -1.27 -2.92 8.73
CA CYS A 130 -0.29 -2.71 7.67
C CYS A 130 0.53 -1.43 7.89
N ALA A 131 -0.06 -0.37 8.44
CA ALA A 131 0.66 0.83 8.81
C ALA A 131 1.69 0.56 9.92
N LEU A 132 1.33 -0.23 10.94
CA LEU A 132 2.26 -0.68 11.98
C LEU A 132 3.45 -1.45 11.40
N GLU A 133 3.16 -2.45 10.55
CA GLU A 133 4.19 -3.29 9.94
C GLU A 133 5.14 -2.48 9.03
N LEU A 134 4.61 -1.51 8.27
CA LEU A 134 5.43 -0.57 7.48
C LEU A 134 6.26 0.35 8.37
N ALA A 135 5.69 0.84 9.48
CA ALA A 135 6.37 1.78 10.38
C ALA A 135 7.63 1.18 11.02
N CYS A 136 7.69 -0.15 11.17
CA CYS A 136 8.90 -0.85 11.63
C CYS A 136 10.12 -0.70 10.69
N GLY A 137 9.91 -0.24 9.44
CA GLY A 137 10.95 -0.11 8.42
C GLY A 137 11.24 1.32 7.96
N VAL A 138 10.69 2.34 8.63
CA VAL A 138 10.87 3.77 8.28
C VAL A 138 11.44 4.56 9.45
N ASP A 139 11.90 5.78 9.17
CA ASP A 139 12.32 6.74 10.19
C ASP A 139 11.07 7.38 10.84
N LEU A 140 10.83 7.08 12.12
CA LEU A 140 9.65 7.54 12.85
C LEU A 140 9.66 9.06 13.07
N ASP A 141 10.82 9.68 13.24
CA ASP A 141 10.92 11.14 13.43
C ASP A 141 10.51 11.87 12.14
N GLN A 142 11.01 11.38 10.99
CA GLN A 142 10.61 11.91 9.68
C GLN A 142 9.13 11.68 9.38
N LEU A 143 8.59 10.51 9.76
CA LEU A 143 7.17 10.20 9.59
C LEU A 143 6.29 11.13 10.44
N GLN A 144 6.67 11.40 11.69
CA GLN A 144 5.97 12.36 12.55
C GLN A 144 6.01 13.78 11.98
N GLN A 145 7.19 14.22 11.54
CA GLN A 145 7.34 15.55 10.92
C GLN A 145 6.43 15.69 9.70
N ARG A 146 6.39 14.67 8.83
CA ARG A 146 5.49 14.63 7.67
C ARG A 146 4.02 14.80 8.07
N PHE A 147 3.56 14.08 9.09
CA PHE A 147 2.18 14.18 9.57
C PHE A 147 1.85 15.58 10.10
N GLN A 148 2.82 16.24 10.76
CA GLN A 148 2.67 17.61 11.24
C GLN A 148 2.60 18.63 10.09
N GLU A 149 3.47 18.51 9.09
CA GLU A 149 3.47 19.37 7.89
C GLU A 149 2.15 19.24 7.12
N HIS A 150 1.59 18.04 7.09
CA HIS A 150 0.35 17.71 6.39
C HIS A 150 -0.91 17.88 7.25
N ASN A 151 -0.83 18.42 8.46
CA ASN A 151 -1.96 18.49 9.40
C ASN A 151 -3.21 19.23 8.85
N HIS A 152 -3.01 20.10 7.87
CA HIS A 152 -4.05 20.88 7.21
C HIS A 152 -4.92 20.05 6.25
N LEU A 153 -4.48 18.83 5.90
CA LEU A 153 -5.20 17.94 5.01
C LEU A 153 -6.38 17.26 5.71
N VAL A 154 -7.46 17.04 4.95
CA VAL A 154 -8.65 16.33 5.45
C VAL A 154 -8.28 14.91 5.91
N GLY A 155 -8.71 14.57 7.12
CA GLY A 155 -8.50 13.27 7.76
C GLY A 155 -7.23 13.19 8.62
N MET A 156 -6.38 14.22 8.63
CA MET A 156 -5.11 14.16 9.35
C MET A 156 -5.22 14.23 10.86
N ASP A 157 -6.24 14.87 11.42
CA ASP A 157 -6.45 14.87 12.88
C ASP A 157 -6.55 13.42 13.41
N GLN A 158 -7.33 12.58 12.73
CA GLN A 158 -7.46 11.17 13.08
C GLN A 158 -6.18 10.39 12.78
N ALA A 159 -5.51 10.69 11.66
CA ALA A 159 -4.27 10.02 11.27
C ALA A 159 -3.15 10.26 12.29
N CYS A 160 -2.97 11.51 12.75
CA CYS A 160 -2.03 11.87 13.80
C CYS A 160 -2.35 11.13 15.10
N HIS A 161 -3.62 11.07 15.49
CA HIS A 161 -4.01 10.32 16.68
C HIS A 161 -3.69 8.81 16.57
N LEU A 162 -3.86 8.22 15.38
CA LEU A 162 -3.49 6.83 15.14
C LEU A 162 -1.97 6.62 15.11
N LEU A 163 -1.22 7.58 14.55
CA LEU A 163 0.24 7.55 14.55
C LEU A 163 0.80 7.58 15.97
N ASP A 164 0.27 8.46 16.83
CA ASP A 164 0.66 8.55 18.24
C ASP A 164 0.43 7.25 19.01
N GLN A 165 -0.57 6.45 18.61
CA GLN A 165 -0.83 5.13 19.19
C GLN A 165 0.13 4.04 18.65
N LEU A 166 0.63 4.21 17.43
CA LEU A 166 1.50 3.24 16.76
C LEU A 166 2.95 3.35 17.22
N ILE A 167 3.46 4.56 17.42
CA ILE A 167 4.87 4.80 17.73
C ILE A 167 5.36 4.00 18.95
N PRO A 168 4.69 4.03 20.11
CA PRO A 168 5.14 3.26 21.27
C PRO A 168 5.19 1.74 21.01
N VAL A 169 4.34 1.23 20.11
CA VAL A 169 4.32 -0.19 19.73
C VAL A 169 5.52 -0.54 18.86
N VAL A 170 5.91 0.34 17.94
CA VAL A 170 7.09 0.15 17.08
C VAL A 170 8.37 0.22 17.90
N GLU A 171 8.48 1.21 18.80
CA GLU A 171 9.63 1.35 19.70
C GLU A 171 9.81 0.10 20.57
N ALA A 172 8.73 -0.41 21.16
CA ALA A 172 8.76 -1.64 21.95
C ALA A 172 9.17 -2.87 21.11
N TYR A 173 8.81 -2.92 19.82
CA TYR A 173 9.23 -3.99 18.92
C TYR A 173 10.74 -3.96 18.64
N TRP A 174 11.33 -2.78 18.47
CA TRP A 174 12.77 -2.62 18.31
C TRP A 174 13.55 -2.95 19.58
N GLU A 175 13.06 -2.53 20.76
CA GLU A 175 13.67 -2.91 22.04
C GLU A 175 13.68 -4.44 22.24
N ALA A 176 12.61 -5.13 21.84
CA ALA A 176 12.50 -6.59 21.97
C ALA A 176 13.39 -7.36 20.97
N THR A 177 13.75 -6.76 19.84
CA THR A 177 14.57 -7.41 18.78
C THR A 177 16.05 -7.06 18.84
N ALA A 178 16.44 -6.07 19.66
CA ALA A 178 17.82 -5.69 19.93
C ALA A 178 18.55 -6.59 20.96
N VAL A 179 17.86 -7.59 21.53
CA VAL A 179 18.36 -8.58 22.51
C VAL A 179 18.66 -9.91 21.84
#